data_AF-A0A1K1WM24-F1
#
_entry.id   AF-A0A1K1WM24-F1
#
_cell.length_a   1.000
_cell.length_b   1.000
_cell.length_c   1.000
_cell.angle_alpha   90.00
_cell.angle_beta   90.00
_cell.angle_gamma   90.00
#
_symmetry.space_group_name_H-M   'P 1'
#
loop_
_entity.id
_entity.type
_entity.pdbx_description
1 polymer ?
#
loop_
_entity_poly.entity_id
_entity_poly.type
_entity_poly.pdbx_seq_one_letter_code
_entity_poly.pdbx_strand_id
1 'polypeptide(L)'
;MGTWGSGNFDSDAAADHLSGITGRLVSEIEEAMAGDPVGLEPDEYDGVAVPCNVELLCLIAEQNHVGAGVPEVAVAEGWKKTFMDVWERTIDGLEPKQGYKEDRRAELIRTFDRLVALAKQEHEEQ
;
A
#
# COMPACT_ATOMS: atom_id res chain seq x y z
N MET A 1 5.75 -32.35 10.84
CA MET A 1 6.52 -31.91 9.65
C MET A 1 5.50 -31.72 8.55
N GLY A 2 5.09 -30.46 8.34
CA GLY A 2 3.92 -30.11 7.54
C GLY A 2 4.15 -30.46 6.07
N THR A 3 3.17 -31.09 5.46
CA THR A 3 3.20 -31.46 4.05
C THR A 3 2.95 -30.19 3.24
N TRP A 4 4.05 -29.55 2.82
CA TRP A 4 4.08 -28.56 1.75
C TRP A 4 3.39 -29.14 0.50
N GLY A 5 2.45 -28.38 -0.05
CA GLY A 5 1.63 -28.74 -1.21
C GLY A 5 2.41 -28.63 -2.53
N SER A 6 1.73 -28.91 -3.64
CA SER A 6 2.32 -28.80 -4.97
C SER A 6 2.10 -27.44 -5.64
N GLY A 7 1.44 -26.50 -4.95
CA GLY A 7 1.17 -25.15 -5.44
C GLY A 7 2.39 -24.24 -5.34
N ASN A 8 2.38 -23.14 -6.11
CA ASN A 8 3.50 -22.21 -6.21
C ASN A 8 3.84 -21.50 -4.89
N PHE A 9 2.89 -21.41 -3.96
CA PHE A 9 3.03 -20.77 -2.65
C PHE A 9 3.09 -21.77 -1.49
N ASP A 10 3.05 -23.07 -1.80
CA ASP A 10 3.01 -24.12 -0.80
C ASP A 10 4.42 -24.61 -0.43
N SER A 11 5.42 -23.73 -0.31
CA SER A 11 6.75 -24.08 0.22
C SER A 11 7.33 -22.95 1.09
N ASP A 12 8.15 -23.29 2.09
CA ASP A 12 8.86 -22.31 2.93
C ASP A 12 9.60 -21.28 2.06
N ALA A 13 10.31 -21.75 1.04
CA ALA A 13 11.06 -20.90 0.12
C ALA A 13 10.16 -19.93 -0.66
N ALA A 14 8.92 -20.33 -0.97
CA ALA A 14 7.95 -19.45 -1.61
C ALA A 14 7.40 -18.42 -0.62
N ALA A 15 7.15 -18.80 0.63
CA ALA A 15 6.73 -17.87 1.69
C ALA A 15 7.82 -16.83 2.00
N ASP A 16 9.08 -17.25 2.14
CA ASP A 16 10.23 -16.35 2.33
C ASP A 16 10.38 -15.38 1.14
N HIS A 17 10.22 -15.90 -0.09
CA HIS A 17 10.28 -15.08 -1.30
C HIS A 17 9.16 -14.04 -1.34
N LEU A 18 7.93 -14.43 -1.00
CA LEU A 18 6.78 -13.54 -0.96
C LEU A 18 6.94 -12.46 0.11
N SER A 19 7.44 -12.83 1.29
CA SER A 19 7.76 -11.89 2.37
C SER A 19 8.81 -10.87 1.95
N GLY A 20 9.83 -11.29 1.20
CA GLY A 20 10.81 -10.37 0.62
C GLY A 20 10.20 -9.39 -0.40
N ILE A 21 9.18 -9.82 -1.16
CA ILE A 21 8.48 -8.94 -2.12
C ILE A 21 7.61 -7.92 -1.38
N THR A 22 6.75 -8.36 -0.45
CA THR A 22 5.87 -7.45 0.28
C THR A 22 6.66 -6.53 1.20
N GLY A 23 7.73 -7.04 1.84
CA GLY A 23 8.65 -6.24 2.64
C GLY A 23 9.29 -5.11 1.84
N ARG A 24 9.72 -5.36 0.59
CA ARG A 24 10.25 -4.30 -0.27
C ARG A 24 9.20 -3.23 -0.59
N LEU A 25 7.97 -3.62 -0.93
CA LEU A 25 6.89 -2.68 -1.19
C LEU A 25 6.60 -1.80 0.04
N VAL A 26 6.56 -2.41 1.23
CA VAL A 26 6.39 -1.70 2.51
C VAL A 26 7.53 -0.72 2.75
N SER A 27 8.79 -1.14 2.56
CA SER A 27 9.95 -0.26 2.74
C SER A 27 9.96 0.91 1.75
N GLU A 28 9.63 0.69 0.47
CA GLU A 28 9.54 1.76 -0.52
C GLU A 28 8.47 2.80 -0.14
N ILE A 29 7.30 2.35 0.35
CA ILE A 29 6.26 3.26 0.84
C ILE A 29 6.75 4.00 2.09
N GLU A 30 7.37 3.30 3.04
CA GLU A 30 7.88 3.91 4.27
C GLU A 30 8.93 4.99 3.98
N GLU A 31 9.88 4.71 3.09
CA GLU A 31 10.91 5.65 2.66
C GLU A 31 10.30 6.91 2.03
N ALA A 32 9.32 6.74 1.13
CA ALA A 32 8.61 7.87 0.53
C ALA A 32 7.84 8.69 1.57
N MET A 33 7.19 8.05 2.53
CA MET A 33 6.41 8.71 3.60
C MET A 33 7.29 9.45 4.61
N ALA A 34 8.53 8.99 4.81
CA ALA A 34 9.51 9.61 5.71
C ALA A 34 10.37 10.69 5.02
N GLY A 35 10.32 10.77 3.69
CA GLY A 35 11.07 11.71 2.86
C GLY A 35 10.52 13.14 2.86
N ASP A 36 10.98 13.93 1.90
CA ASP A 36 10.45 15.27 1.66
C ASP A 36 9.00 15.17 1.13
N PRO A 37 8.00 15.81 1.78
CA PRO A 37 6.62 15.78 1.31
C PRO A 37 6.42 16.22 -0.15
N VAL A 38 7.34 17.01 -0.72
CA VAL A 38 7.30 17.38 -2.14
C VAL A 38 7.33 16.14 -3.03
N GLY A 39 8.08 15.08 -2.69
CA GLY A 39 8.12 13.85 -3.49
C GLY A 39 6.77 13.13 -3.62
N LEU A 40 5.85 13.38 -2.69
CA LEU A 40 4.48 12.82 -2.68
C LEU A 40 3.49 13.67 -3.49
N GLU A 41 3.91 14.81 -4.05
CA GLU A 41 3.02 15.64 -4.87
C GLU A 41 2.54 14.87 -6.12
N PRO A 42 1.33 15.17 -6.64
CA PRO A 42 0.69 14.32 -7.65
C PRO A 42 1.45 14.17 -8.98
N ASP A 43 2.35 15.10 -9.29
CA ASP A 43 3.21 15.13 -10.47
C ASP A 43 4.64 14.65 -10.21
N GLU A 44 4.94 14.26 -8.97
CA GLU A 44 6.21 13.65 -8.57
C GLU A 44 6.13 12.11 -8.58
N TYR A 45 7.31 11.48 -8.60
CA TYR A 45 7.41 10.02 -8.75
C TYR A 45 6.65 9.27 -7.64
N ASP A 46 6.86 9.64 -6.37
CA ASP A 46 6.23 8.93 -5.24
C ASP A 46 4.73 9.23 -5.14
N GLY A 47 4.26 10.38 -5.63
CA GLY A 47 2.84 10.68 -5.80
C GLY A 47 2.10 9.70 -6.74
N VAL A 48 2.84 9.02 -7.63
CA VAL A 48 2.32 7.97 -8.50
C VAL A 48 2.64 6.57 -7.97
N ALA A 49 3.88 6.35 -7.53
CA ALA A 49 4.38 5.03 -7.13
C ALA A 49 3.74 4.54 -5.82
N VAL A 50 3.54 5.41 -4.82
CA VAL A 50 2.99 5.01 -3.51
C VAL A 50 1.59 4.40 -3.64
N PRO A 51 0.58 5.03 -4.28
CA PRO A 51 -0.73 4.41 -4.43
C PRO A 51 -0.69 3.10 -5.21
N CYS A 52 0.24 2.97 -6.17
CA CYS A 52 0.45 1.73 -6.92
C CYS A 52 0.98 0.62 -6.00
N ASN A 53 2.00 0.90 -5.20
CA ASN A 53 2.57 -0.07 -4.25
C ASN A 53 1.56 -0.48 -3.17
N VAL A 54 0.73 0.45 -2.68
CA VAL A 54 -0.38 0.15 -1.76
C VAL A 54 -1.40 -0.78 -2.40
N GLU A 55 -1.81 -0.52 -3.65
CA GLU A 55 -2.74 -1.37 -4.40
C GLU A 55 -2.15 -2.78 -4.62
N LEU A 56 -0.86 -2.88 -4.96
CA LEU A 56 -0.15 -4.16 -5.09
C LEU A 56 -0.13 -4.95 -3.78
N LEU A 57 0.18 -4.30 -2.65
CA LEU A 57 0.11 -4.94 -1.33
C LEU A 57 -1.29 -5.48 -1.05
N CYS A 58 -2.34 -4.70 -1.32
CA CYS A 58 -3.72 -5.15 -1.12
C CYS A 58 -4.05 -6.37 -1.99
N LEU A 59 -3.70 -6.34 -3.27
CA LEU A 59 -3.93 -7.44 -4.21
C LEU A 59 -3.24 -8.74 -3.78
N ILE A 60 -2.02 -8.63 -3.25
CA ILE A 60 -1.24 -9.78 -2.76
C ILE A 60 -1.84 -10.33 -1.47
N ALA A 61 -2.13 -9.45 -0.49
CA ALA A 61 -2.63 -9.84 0.83
C ALA A 61 -3.98 -10.56 0.74
N GLU A 62 -4.87 -10.13 -0.16
CA GLU A 62 -6.17 -10.78 -0.37
C GLU A 62 -6.10 -12.24 -0.83
N GLN A 63 -4.96 -12.70 -1.34
CA GLN A 63 -4.78 -14.10 -1.72
C GLN A 63 -4.54 -15.02 -0.51
N ASN A 64 -4.31 -14.47 0.68
CA ASN A 64 -4.05 -15.21 1.92
C ASN A 64 -2.92 -16.26 1.80
N HIS A 65 -1.88 -15.94 1.02
CA HIS A 65 -0.69 -16.77 0.91
C HIS A 65 0.24 -16.53 2.10
N VAL A 66 0.79 -17.60 2.67
CA VAL A 66 1.79 -17.50 3.75
C VAL A 66 2.99 -16.69 3.26
N GLY A 67 3.46 -15.76 4.09
CA GLY A 67 4.56 -14.86 3.76
C GLY A 67 4.14 -13.53 3.15
N ALA A 68 2.90 -13.36 2.69
CA ALA A 68 2.36 -12.02 2.43
C ALA A 68 2.22 -11.27 3.76
N GLY A 69 2.62 -10.01 3.79
CA GLY A 69 2.48 -9.17 4.98
C GLY A 69 2.04 -7.76 4.59
N VAL A 70 1.20 -7.16 5.44
CA VAL A 70 0.83 -5.74 5.39
C VAL A 70 1.42 -5.00 6.59
N PRO A 71 1.56 -3.66 6.54
CA PRO A 71 2.02 -2.89 7.70
C PRO A 71 1.01 -2.94 8.85
N GLU A 72 1.46 -2.55 10.04
CA GLU A 72 0.58 -2.37 11.19
C GLU A 72 -0.56 -1.37 10.90
N VAL A 73 -1.71 -1.55 11.55
CA VAL A 73 -2.88 -0.67 11.36
C VAL A 73 -2.54 0.80 11.54
N ALA A 74 -1.80 1.14 12.61
CA ALA A 74 -1.43 2.52 12.91
C ALA A 74 -0.50 3.12 11.83
N VAL A 75 0.37 2.29 11.24
CA VAL A 75 1.25 2.70 10.13
C VAL A 75 0.42 2.95 8.88
N ALA A 76 -0.49 2.04 8.51
CA ALA A 76 -1.37 2.21 7.35
C ALA A 76 -2.27 3.45 7.47
N GLU A 77 -2.86 3.70 8.64
CA GLU A 77 -3.67 4.88 8.91
C GLU A 77 -2.82 6.17 8.86
N GLY A 78 -1.58 6.12 9.35
CA GLY A 78 -0.60 7.19 9.24
C GLY A 78 -0.25 7.52 7.80
N TRP A 79 0.05 6.51 6.98
CA TRP A 79 0.34 6.66 5.55
C TRP A 79 -0.82 7.29 4.78
N LYS A 80 -2.05 6.83 5.01
CA LYS A 80 -3.25 7.42 4.42
C LYS A 80 -3.31 8.92 4.70
N LYS A 81 -3.12 9.29 5.97
CA LYS A 81 -3.17 10.69 6.39
C LYS A 81 -2.07 11.50 5.71
N THR A 82 -0.82 11.07 5.80
CA THR A 82 0.34 11.78 5.21
C THR A 82 0.17 12.01 3.72
N PHE A 83 -0.17 10.95 2.97
CA PHE A 83 -0.32 11.03 1.52
C PHE A 83 -1.48 11.95 1.12
N MET A 84 -2.65 11.78 1.75
CA MET A 84 -3.83 12.59 1.44
C MET A 84 -3.62 14.06 1.82
N ASP A 85 -2.94 14.36 2.94
CA ASP A 85 -2.65 15.74 3.35
C ASP A 85 -1.76 16.48 2.34
N VAL A 86 -0.80 15.80 1.70
CA VAL A 86 0.00 16.37 0.61
C VAL A 86 -0.85 16.53 -0.64
N TRP A 87 -1.47 15.45 -1.11
CA TRP A 87 -2.23 15.42 -2.36
C TRP A 87 -3.35 16.47 -2.39
N GLU A 88 -4.12 16.61 -1.30
CA GLU A 88 -5.22 17.57 -1.21
C GLU A 88 -4.76 19.03 -1.31
N ARG A 89 -3.59 19.33 -0.75
CA ARG A 89 -3.03 20.68 -0.71
C ARG A 89 -2.44 21.10 -2.06
N THR A 90 -1.94 20.16 -2.86
CA THR A 90 -1.14 20.47 -4.05
C THR A 90 -1.87 20.22 -5.36
N ILE A 91 -2.87 19.32 -5.39
CA ILE A 91 -3.57 18.96 -6.64
C ILE A 91 -4.22 20.14 -7.36
N ASP A 92 -4.75 21.15 -6.64
CA ASP A 92 -5.38 22.32 -7.28
C ASP A 92 -4.35 23.19 -8.04
N GLY A 93 -3.09 23.16 -7.62
CA GLY A 93 -1.99 23.87 -8.29
C GLY A 93 -1.65 23.30 -9.67
N LEU A 94 -2.11 22.09 -9.97
CA LEU A 94 -1.93 21.41 -11.25
C LEU A 94 -3.10 21.65 -12.22
N GLU A 95 -4.07 22.51 -11.84
CA GLU A 95 -5.24 22.86 -12.65
C GLU A 95 -5.97 21.63 -13.24
N PRO A 96 -6.43 20.69 -12.39
CA PRO A 96 -7.01 19.44 -12.86
C PRO A 96 -8.28 19.67 -13.67
N LYS A 97 -8.54 18.76 -14.62
CA LYS A 97 -9.81 18.76 -15.37
C LYS A 97 -10.99 18.61 -14.41
N GLN A 98 -12.12 19.20 -14.76
CA GLN A 98 -13.36 19.10 -13.99
C GLN A 98 -13.70 17.63 -13.66
N GLY A 99 -13.96 17.34 -12.38
CA GLY A 99 -14.28 15.99 -11.89
C GLY A 99 -13.07 15.11 -11.57
N TYR A 100 -11.88 15.42 -12.10
CA TYR A 100 -10.70 14.58 -11.88
C TYR A 100 -10.30 14.52 -10.40
N LYS A 101 -10.35 15.67 -9.70
CA LYS A 101 -10.00 15.72 -8.28
C LYS A 101 -10.93 14.83 -7.46
N GLU A 102 -12.22 14.92 -7.71
CA GLU A 102 -13.22 14.12 -6.99
C GLU A 102 -13.03 12.61 -7.23
N ASP A 103 -12.88 12.22 -8.49
CA ASP A 103 -12.70 10.81 -8.87
C ASP A 103 -11.38 10.25 -8.32
N ARG A 104 -10.28 11.00 -8.47
CA ARG A 104 -8.96 10.56 -7.99
C ARG A 104 -8.90 10.50 -6.47
N ARG A 105 -9.50 11.46 -5.77
CA ARG A 105 -9.63 11.44 -4.30
C ARG A 105 -10.35 10.17 -3.83
N ALA A 106 -11.48 9.84 -4.45
CA ALA A 106 -12.26 8.66 -4.09
C ALA A 106 -11.44 7.38 -4.27
N GLU A 107 -10.67 7.29 -5.36
CA GLU A 107 -9.80 6.14 -5.63
C GLU A 107 -8.67 6.01 -4.61
N LEU A 108 -7.96 7.09 -4.30
CA LEU A 108 -6.90 7.09 -3.29
C LEU A 108 -7.42 6.67 -1.92
N ILE A 109 -8.55 7.25 -1.49
CA ILE A 109 -9.21 6.90 -0.22
C ILE A 109 -9.56 5.41 -0.20
N ARG A 110 -10.17 4.89 -1.27
CA ARG A 110 -10.55 3.47 -1.40
C ARG A 110 -9.33 2.55 -1.27
N THR A 111 -8.24 2.88 -1.95
CA THR A 111 -7.00 2.08 -1.92
C THR A 111 -6.37 2.06 -0.53
N PHE A 112 -6.25 3.21 0.15
CA PHE A 112 -5.71 3.23 1.52
C PHE A 112 -6.65 2.60 2.56
N ASP A 113 -7.97 2.80 2.44
CA ASP A 113 -8.93 2.15 3.34
C ASP A 113 -8.92 0.64 3.22
N ARG A 114 -8.69 0.11 2.01
CA ARG A 114 -8.50 -1.31 1.78
C ARG A 114 -7.26 -1.84 2.48
N LEU A 115 -6.12 -1.13 2.42
CA LEU A 115 -4.91 -1.51 3.15
C LEU A 115 -5.16 -1.55 4.66
N VAL A 116 -5.82 -0.52 5.20
CA VAL A 116 -6.16 -0.46 6.64
C VAL A 116 -7.08 -1.60 7.05
N ALA A 117 -8.05 -1.97 6.21
CA ALA A 117 -8.94 -3.09 6.48
C ALA A 117 -8.18 -4.44 6.51
N LEU A 118 -7.29 -4.67 5.55
CA LEU A 118 -6.44 -5.86 5.51
C LEU A 118 -5.51 -5.94 6.72
N ALA A 119 -4.91 -4.81 7.12
CA ALA A 119 -4.09 -4.76 8.33
C ALA A 119 -4.89 -5.11 9.59
N LYS A 120 -6.14 -4.66 9.70
CA LYS A 120 -7.02 -5.01 10.83
C LYS A 120 -7.31 -6.51 10.87
N GLN A 121 -7.55 -7.13 9.72
CA GLN A 121 -7.80 -8.57 9.62
C GLN A 121 -6.56 -9.38 10.04
N GLU A 122 -5.36 -9.01 9.57
CA GLU A 122 -4.13 -9.72 9.92
C GLU A 122 -3.86 -9.70 11.44
N HIS A 123 -4.15 -8.59 12.12
CA HIS A 123 -3.98 -8.48 13.57
C HIS A 123 -5.10 -9.13 14.41
N GLU A 124 -6.28 -9.36 13.84
CA GLU A 124 -7.35 -10.12 14.51
C GLU A 124 -7.13 -11.64 14.43
N GLU A 125 -6.35 -12.10 13.44
CA GLU A 125 -6.04 -13.52 13.20
C GLU A 125 -4.74 -14.01 13.90
N GLN A 126 -3.96 -13.10 14.50
CA GLN A 126 -2.75 -13.39 15.30
C GLN A 126 -3.06 -13.53 16.80
#